data_AF-A0A6P7IXQ1-F1
#
_entry.id   AF-A0A6P7IXQ1-F1
#
_cell.length_a   1.000
_cell.length_b   1.000
_cell.length_c   1.000
_cell.angle_alpha   90.00
_cell.angle_beta   90.00
_cell.angle_gamma   90.00
#
_symmetry.space_group_name_H-M   'P 1'
#
loop_
_entity.id
_entity.type
_entity.pdbx_description
1 polymer ?
#
loop_
_entity_poly.entity_id
_entity_poly.type
_entity_poly.pdbx_seq_one_letter_code
_entity_poly.pdbx_strand_id
1 'polypeptide(L)'
;MPLVDMMELRFRRAAEKEEEEEREPPPPPPHITHHSNHQFNSMKNKFFNELTHLPNHKLNMPMWAVGAIVVVVLALVACLGFCIYKKCFNKGKKQKKARERKGGGRGRRKKDKEGEDGEDKKEGEDGKEEEEKEFYGKLEYTLDYNFTDNQLIVGILQAQDLPAMDLGGTSDPYVKVYMLPDKKKKFETKVQRKNLCPVFNETFIFKIPYTELGGQTLVLQVFDFDRFGKHDVIGEIKIPMNSIDLAQPIHEYKDLVGGEKEEQEKLGDICISLRYVPTAGKLTVNIMEAKNLKKMDVGGLSDPFVKVVLQHNGKRLKKKKTSVKQNTLNPYFNESFSFEIPFSQIQKLQVLITVYDYDKLGSNDPIGKCWIGYGASGVGLRHWSDMLANPRRPVAQWHTLQPEEEVDAALKAPIR
;
A
#
# COMPACT_ATOMS: atom_id res chain seq x y z
N MET A 1 8.24 -28.40 71.27
CA MET A 1 9.42 -27.51 71.29
C MET A 1 9.84 -27.25 69.84
N PRO A 2 10.16 -26.00 69.48
CA PRO A 2 9.34 -24.86 69.86
C PRO A 2 9.11 -23.87 68.71
N LEU A 3 7.98 -23.17 68.84
CA LEU A 3 7.55 -21.96 68.13
C LEU A 3 8.47 -20.73 68.36
N VAL A 4 9.70 -20.91 68.83
CA VAL A 4 10.59 -19.82 69.27
C VAL A 4 11.49 -19.30 68.13
N ASP A 5 11.74 -20.10 67.08
CA ASP A 5 12.63 -19.70 65.97
C ASP A 5 11.97 -18.76 64.93
N MET A 6 10.64 -18.78 64.79
CA MET A 6 9.96 -17.95 63.78
C MET A 6 9.68 -16.51 64.24
N MET A 7 9.87 -16.21 65.53
CA MET A 7 9.67 -14.87 66.09
C MET A 7 10.97 -14.04 66.06
N GLU A 8 12.15 -14.67 66.18
CA GLU A 8 13.44 -13.98 66.04
C GLU A 8 13.74 -13.53 64.60
N LEU A 9 13.34 -14.30 63.58
CA LEU A 9 13.51 -13.90 62.18
C LEU A 9 12.59 -12.76 61.74
N ARG A 10 11.48 -12.53 62.46
CA ARG A 10 10.56 -11.41 62.22
C ARG A 10 10.95 -10.13 62.95
N PHE A 11 11.74 -10.22 64.02
CA PHE A 11 12.28 -9.04 64.70
C PHE A 11 13.57 -8.49 64.05
N ARG A 12 14.37 -9.33 63.38
CA ARG A 12 15.59 -8.85 62.67
C ARG A 12 15.35 -8.13 61.35
N ARG A 13 14.19 -8.28 60.71
CA ARG A 13 13.84 -7.53 59.48
C ARG A 13 13.02 -6.26 59.72
N ALA A 14 12.60 -6.02 60.96
CA ALA A 14 11.91 -4.80 61.36
C ALA A 14 12.88 -3.72 61.88
N ALA A 15 14.12 -4.07 62.22
CA ALA A 15 15.12 -3.15 62.78
C ALA A 15 16.08 -2.50 61.74
N GLU A 16 15.95 -2.81 60.44
CA GLU A 16 16.73 -2.16 59.36
C GLU A 16 15.88 -1.17 58.54
N LYS A 17 14.75 -0.71 59.07
CA LYS A 17 13.85 0.23 58.37
C LYS A 17 13.51 1.51 59.13
N GLU A 18 14.18 1.80 60.24
CA GLU A 18 13.92 3.01 61.05
C GLU A 18 15.18 3.83 61.41
N GLU A 19 16.25 3.79 60.60
CA GLU A 19 17.32 4.80 60.67
C GLU A 19 17.57 5.43 59.28
N GLU A 20 16.77 6.45 58.96
CA GLU A 20 17.23 7.67 58.26
C GLU A 20 16.13 8.72 58.41
N GLU A 21 16.14 9.38 59.57
CA GLU A 21 15.42 10.63 59.82
C GLU A 21 16.23 11.82 59.23
N GLU A 22 15.50 12.86 58.84
CA GLU A 22 15.98 14.24 58.61
C GLU A 22 16.86 14.57 57.39
N ARG A 23 16.22 15.02 56.30
CA ARG A 23 16.76 16.11 55.45
C ARG A 23 15.66 17.12 55.11
N GLU A 24 16.00 18.40 55.31
CA GLU A 24 15.16 19.59 55.11
C GLU A 24 14.51 19.71 53.71
N PRO A 25 13.37 20.43 53.58
CA PRO A 25 12.71 20.63 52.29
C PRO A 25 13.49 21.58 51.36
N PRO A 26 13.50 21.35 50.03
CA PRO A 26 14.19 22.22 49.09
C PRO A 26 13.46 23.56 48.90
N PRO A 27 14.19 24.65 48.56
CA PRO A 27 13.62 25.98 48.38
C PRO A 27 12.74 26.08 47.10
N PRO A 28 11.78 27.02 47.06
CA PRO A 28 10.88 27.18 45.91
C PRO A 28 11.63 27.65 44.66
N PRO A 29 11.17 27.26 43.45
CA PRO A 29 11.84 27.62 42.20
C PRO A 29 11.71 29.12 41.89
N PRO A 30 12.71 29.74 41.23
CA PRO A 30 12.67 31.15 40.91
C PRO A 30 11.66 31.46 39.81
N HIS A 31 11.01 32.62 39.94
CA HIS A 31 10.19 33.23 38.89
C HIS A 31 11.03 33.44 37.62
N ILE A 32 10.66 32.80 36.51
CA ILE A 32 11.23 33.10 35.19
C ILE A 32 10.28 34.03 34.44
N THR A 33 10.71 35.29 34.39
CA THR A 33 10.32 36.31 33.43
C THR A 33 10.77 35.93 32.01
N HIS A 34 9.94 36.27 31.02
CA HIS A 34 10.18 36.18 29.57
C HIS A 34 11.66 36.38 29.13
N HIS A 35 12.31 35.36 28.54
CA HIS A 35 13.57 35.54 27.80
C HIS A 35 13.81 34.43 26.74
N SER A 36 13.05 34.44 25.64
CA SER A 36 13.18 33.47 24.54
C SER A 36 14.28 33.79 23.52
N ASN A 37 14.85 35.01 23.51
CA ASN A 37 15.82 35.42 22.48
C ASN A 37 17.30 35.16 22.82
N HIS A 38 17.65 34.98 24.10
CA HIS A 38 19.06 34.83 24.50
C HIS A 38 19.60 33.40 24.28
N GLN A 39 18.72 32.40 24.31
CA GLN A 39 19.08 30.99 24.18
C GLN A 39 19.44 30.62 22.72
N PHE A 40 18.73 31.19 21.74
CA PHE A 40 19.00 30.97 20.31
C PHE A 40 20.34 31.56 19.90
N ASN A 41 20.66 32.78 20.34
CA ASN A 41 21.95 33.40 20.03
C ASN A 41 23.12 32.68 20.71
N SER A 42 22.93 32.18 21.94
CA SER A 42 23.93 31.35 22.62
C SER A 42 24.18 30.02 21.89
N MET A 43 23.13 29.38 21.37
CA MET A 43 23.23 28.12 20.64
C MET A 43 23.83 28.31 19.23
N LYS A 44 23.47 29.41 18.55
CA LYS A 44 24.06 29.80 17.25
C LYS A 44 25.54 30.12 17.39
N ASN A 45 25.94 30.84 18.45
CA ASN A 45 27.34 31.18 18.68
C ASN A 45 28.17 29.96 19.11
N LYS A 46 27.59 29.02 19.90
CA LYS A 46 28.23 27.73 20.19
C LYS A 46 28.42 26.87 18.94
N PHE A 47 27.41 26.82 18.06
CA PHE A 47 27.47 26.07 16.81
C PHE A 47 28.51 26.65 15.83
N PHE A 48 28.58 27.98 15.69
CA PHE A 48 29.59 28.62 14.86
C PHE A 48 31.02 28.49 15.43
N ASN A 49 31.19 28.53 16.76
CA ASN A 49 32.49 28.29 17.39
C ASN A 49 32.95 26.83 17.28
N GLU A 50 32.04 25.85 17.27
CA GLU A 50 32.40 24.44 17.01
C GLU A 50 32.79 24.20 15.55
N LEU A 51 32.16 24.91 14.60
CA LEU A 51 32.52 24.86 13.18
C LEU A 51 33.91 25.43 12.89
N THR A 52 34.39 26.39 13.68
CA THR A 52 35.73 27.00 13.53
C THR A 52 36.86 26.17 14.15
N HIS A 53 36.55 25.16 14.97
CA HIS A 53 37.56 24.31 15.65
C HIS A 53 37.72 22.91 15.05
N LEU A 54 37.09 22.63 13.90
CA LEU A 54 37.38 21.40 13.16
C LEU A 54 38.77 21.52 12.51
N PRO A 55 39.72 20.61 12.81
CA PRO A 55 41.02 20.63 12.18
C PRO A 55 40.86 20.41 10.67
N ASN A 56 41.36 21.37 9.89
CA ASN A 56 41.50 21.31 8.43
C ASN A 56 42.46 20.17 8.03
N HIS A 57 42.00 18.91 8.08
CA HIS A 57 42.64 17.82 7.34
C HIS A 57 41.70 16.61 7.18
N LYS A 58 40.76 16.71 6.23
CA LYS A 58 40.25 15.63 5.35
C LYS A 58 38.90 16.05 4.78
N LEU A 59 38.93 16.91 3.77
CA LEU A 59 37.92 17.04 2.70
C LEU A 59 38.49 18.00 1.65
N ASN A 60 39.61 17.63 1.01
CA ASN A 60 40.04 18.31 -0.22
C ASN A 60 39.12 17.86 -1.35
N MET A 61 37.90 18.41 -1.39
CA MET A 61 37.05 18.33 -2.58
C MET A 61 37.60 19.34 -3.59
N PRO A 62 38.07 18.91 -4.77
CA PRO A 62 38.57 19.84 -5.78
C PRO A 62 37.46 20.83 -6.18
N MET A 63 37.79 22.08 -6.49
CA MET A 63 36.81 23.16 -6.70
C MET A 63 35.73 22.81 -7.77
N TRP A 64 36.06 21.95 -8.74
CA TRP A 64 35.10 21.46 -9.72
C TRP A 64 33.99 20.59 -9.11
N ALA A 65 34.27 19.83 -8.04
CA ALA A 65 33.29 18.99 -7.36
C ALA A 65 32.30 19.82 -6.52
N VAL A 66 32.78 20.91 -5.93
CA VAL A 66 31.91 21.90 -5.26
C VAL A 66 31.03 22.59 -6.29
N GLY A 67 31.60 22.98 -7.43
CA GLY A 67 30.84 23.53 -8.56
C GLY A 67 29.74 22.57 -9.06
N ALA A 68 30.07 21.29 -9.21
CA ALA A 68 29.12 20.26 -9.64
C ALA A 68 27.96 20.09 -8.62
N ILE A 69 28.25 20.09 -7.32
CA ILE A 69 27.22 20.01 -6.28
C ILE A 69 26.30 21.23 -6.33
N VAL A 70 26.86 22.43 -6.49
CA VAL A 70 26.06 23.67 -6.61
C VAL A 70 25.15 23.62 -7.84
N VAL A 71 25.65 23.14 -8.98
CA VAL A 71 24.85 22.98 -10.21
C VAL A 71 23.72 21.96 -10.01
N VAL A 72 24.00 20.83 -9.36
CA VAL A 72 22.97 19.81 -9.05
C VAL A 72 21.92 20.36 -8.09
N VAL A 73 22.32 21.10 -7.06
CA VAL A 73 21.38 21.73 -6.12
C VAL A 73 20.53 22.78 -6.83
N LEU A 74 21.11 23.63 -7.68
CA LEU A 74 20.38 24.62 -8.47
C LEU A 74 19.42 23.96 -9.46
N ALA A 75 19.81 22.87 -10.11
CA ALA A 75 18.94 22.10 -11.00
C ALA A 75 17.78 21.44 -10.24
N LEU A 76 18.03 20.91 -9.03
CA LEU A 76 16.98 20.35 -8.19
C LEU A 76 16.00 21.42 -7.71
N VAL A 77 16.49 22.59 -7.31
CA VAL A 77 15.64 23.73 -6.91
C VAL A 77 14.82 24.23 -8.10
N ALA A 78 15.42 24.33 -9.30
CA ALA A 78 14.71 24.70 -10.51
C ALA A 78 13.64 23.67 -10.91
N CYS A 79 13.93 22.37 -10.81
CA CYS A 79 12.97 21.28 -11.04
C CYS A 79 11.82 21.32 -10.03
N LEU A 80 12.11 21.55 -8.75
CA LEU A 80 11.08 21.70 -7.71
C LEU A 80 10.22 22.95 -7.95
N GLY A 81 10.83 24.07 -8.33
CA GLY A 81 10.15 25.29 -8.74
C GLY A 81 9.23 25.09 -9.95
N PHE A 82 9.69 24.38 -10.99
CA PHE A 82 8.92 24.03 -12.17
C PHE A 82 7.75 23.07 -11.84
N CYS A 83 7.98 22.10 -10.95
CA CYS A 83 6.94 21.20 -10.46
C CYS A 83 5.86 21.93 -9.66
N ILE A 84 6.24 22.90 -8.81
CA ILE A 84 5.31 23.74 -8.06
C ILE A 84 4.55 24.67 -9.02
N TYR A 85 5.24 25.29 -9.98
CA TYR A 85 4.62 26.12 -11.02
C TYR A 85 3.56 25.35 -11.82
N LYS A 86 3.88 24.13 -12.28
CA LYS A 86 2.95 23.25 -13.01
C LYS A 86 1.76 22.81 -12.12
N LYS A 87 1.97 22.61 -10.82
CA LYS A 87 0.93 22.23 -9.86
C LYS A 87 0.02 23.39 -9.46
N CYS A 88 0.52 24.62 -9.45
CA CYS A 88 -0.25 25.82 -9.15
C CYS A 88 -1.05 26.33 -10.37
N PHE A 89 -0.49 26.26 -11.60
CA PHE A 89 -1.18 26.75 -12.80
C PHE A 89 -2.23 25.78 -13.38
N ASN A 90 -2.14 24.46 -13.13
CA ASN A 90 -3.11 23.49 -13.67
C ASN A 90 -4.33 23.19 -12.77
N LYS A 91 -4.47 23.83 -11.61
CA LYS A 91 -5.67 23.70 -10.79
C LYS A 91 -6.90 24.42 -11.36
N GLY A 92 -6.72 25.34 -12.32
CA GLY A 92 -7.82 26.09 -12.93
C GLY A 92 -8.65 25.37 -14.01
N LYS A 93 -8.23 24.20 -14.51
CA LYS A 93 -8.92 23.53 -15.63
C LYS A 93 -9.66 22.22 -15.30
N LYS A 94 -9.51 21.67 -14.08
CA LYS A 94 -10.19 20.41 -13.69
C LYS A 94 -11.62 20.57 -13.16
N GLN A 95 -12.07 21.78 -12.80
CA GLN A 95 -13.45 22.01 -12.36
C GLN A 95 -14.45 22.35 -13.49
N LYS A 96 -13.99 22.65 -14.72
CA LYS A 96 -14.89 23.08 -15.80
C LYS A 96 -15.54 21.92 -16.58
N LYS A 97 -14.89 20.75 -16.69
CA LYS A 97 -15.42 19.61 -17.47
C LYS A 97 -16.40 18.70 -16.72
N ALA A 98 -16.47 18.75 -15.39
CA ALA A 98 -17.44 17.96 -14.61
C ALA A 98 -18.83 18.61 -14.51
N ARG A 99 -18.97 19.90 -14.86
CA ARG A 99 -20.21 20.66 -14.70
C ARG A 99 -20.99 20.89 -16.01
N GLU A 100 -20.38 20.64 -17.18
CA GLU A 100 -21.03 20.81 -18.49
C GLU A 100 -21.87 19.60 -18.96
N ARG A 101 -21.81 18.44 -18.28
CA ARG A 101 -22.59 17.25 -18.68
C ARG A 101 -23.97 17.11 -18.00
N LYS A 102 -24.41 18.04 -17.15
CA LYS A 102 -25.67 17.90 -16.37
C LYS A 102 -26.64 19.08 -16.37
N GLY A 103 -26.54 20.03 -17.30
CA GLY A 103 -27.56 21.09 -17.40
C GLY A 103 -27.56 21.81 -18.73
N GLY A 104 -28.61 21.60 -19.53
CA GLY A 104 -28.81 22.37 -20.76
C GLY A 104 -29.79 21.71 -21.73
N GLY A 105 -31.07 21.65 -21.35
CA GLY A 105 -32.14 21.39 -22.31
C GLY A 105 -32.44 22.62 -23.18
N ARG A 106 -33.26 22.36 -24.22
CA ARG A 106 -34.13 23.30 -24.97
C ARG A 106 -33.45 24.32 -25.90
N GLY A 107 -33.44 23.96 -27.18
CA GLY A 107 -34.19 24.63 -28.24
C GLY A 107 -33.86 26.10 -28.58
N ARG A 108 -33.36 26.34 -29.79
CA ARG A 108 -33.76 27.53 -30.57
C ARG A 108 -33.69 27.26 -32.07
N ARG A 109 -34.88 27.33 -32.69
CA ARG A 109 -35.13 27.39 -34.14
C ARG A 109 -34.32 28.52 -34.80
N LYS A 110 -33.80 28.27 -36.00
CA LYS A 110 -33.83 29.24 -37.09
C LYS A 110 -34.40 28.56 -38.34
N LYS A 111 -35.34 29.29 -38.94
CA LYS A 111 -36.29 28.93 -39.98
C LYS A 111 -35.65 29.30 -41.32
N ASP A 112 -35.74 28.43 -42.32
CA ASP A 112 -35.91 28.78 -43.73
C ASP A 112 -36.73 27.65 -44.42
N LYS A 113 -37.66 28.07 -45.29
CA LYS A 113 -38.65 27.28 -46.07
C LYS A 113 -37.93 26.51 -47.20
N GLU A 114 -38.44 25.39 -47.73
CA GLU A 114 -39.51 25.28 -48.76
C GLU A 114 -39.87 23.80 -49.05
N GLY A 115 -41.14 23.54 -49.44
CA GLY A 115 -41.71 22.35 -50.16
C GLY A 115 -41.68 21.00 -49.42
N GLU A 116 -42.60 20.05 -49.52
CA GLU A 116 -43.86 19.83 -50.25
C GLU A 116 -44.46 18.52 -49.66
N ASP A 117 -45.74 18.24 -49.89
CA ASP A 117 -46.61 17.27 -49.20
C ASP A 117 -46.21 15.77 -49.27
N GLY A 118 -46.62 14.95 -48.28
CA GLY A 118 -46.64 13.48 -48.41
C GLY A 118 -46.86 12.68 -47.11
N GLU A 119 -47.98 11.95 -47.06
CA GLU A 119 -48.68 11.26 -45.96
C GLU A 119 -47.95 10.17 -45.13
N ASP A 120 -48.59 9.90 -43.98
CA ASP A 120 -48.37 8.92 -42.89
C ASP A 120 -47.85 7.52 -43.24
N LYS A 121 -46.92 7.03 -42.38
CA LYS A 121 -46.95 5.66 -41.82
C LYS A 121 -46.13 5.56 -40.54
N LYS A 122 -46.81 5.24 -39.44
CA LYS A 122 -46.24 4.81 -38.15
C LYS A 122 -45.78 3.36 -38.25
N GLU A 123 -44.50 3.11 -38.05
CA GLU A 123 -44.00 1.84 -37.53
C GLU A 123 -43.10 2.16 -36.33
N GLY A 124 -43.38 1.51 -35.20
CA GLY A 124 -42.60 1.64 -33.97
C GLY A 124 -41.38 0.74 -34.05
N GLU A 125 -40.20 1.35 -33.97
CA GLU A 125 -38.96 0.62 -33.69
C GLU A 125 -38.56 0.84 -32.23
N ASP A 126 -38.52 -0.26 -31.48
CA ASP A 126 -37.85 -0.38 -30.20
C ASP A 126 -36.37 -0.03 -30.36
N GLY A 127 -36.01 1.19 -29.98
CA GLY A 127 -34.61 1.61 -29.84
C GLY A 127 -33.95 0.85 -28.69
N LYS A 128 -33.28 -0.26 -28.99
CA LYS A 128 -32.22 -0.77 -28.13
C LYS A 128 -31.13 0.28 -28.07
N GLU A 129 -30.88 0.81 -26.88
CA GLU A 129 -29.68 1.59 -26.58
C GLU A 129 -28.47 0.69 -26.89
N GLU A 130 -27.74 0.98 -27.96
CA GLU A 130 -26.44 0.37 -28.22
C GLU A 130 -25.47 0.87 -27.13
N GLU A 131 -25.14 0.01 -26.17
CA GLU A 131 -24.02 0.26 -25.26
C GLU A 131 -22.75 0.49 -26.09
N GLU A 132 -22.16 1.69 -26.01
CA GLU A 132 -20.87 2.00 -26.61
C GLU A 132 -19.84 0.99 -26.06
N LYS A 133 -19.45 0.00 -26.86
CA LYS A 133 -18.40 -0.97 -26.47
C LYS A 133 -17.09 -0.22 -26.27
N GLU A 134 -16.60 -0.20 -25.03
CA GLU A 134 -15.27 0.32 -24.72
C GLU A 134 -14.22 -0.48 -25.51
N PHE A 135 -13.42 0.21 -26.33
CA PHE A 135 -12.38 -0.38 -27.16
C PHE A 135 -11.01 -0.19 -26.49
N TYR A 136 -10.32 -1.31 -26.23
CA TYR A 136 -9.05 -1.32 -25.49
C TYR A 136 -7.81 -1.57 -26.38
N GLY A 137 -7.99 -1.58 -27.71
CA GLY A 137 -6.95 -1.90 -28.68
C GLY A 137 -6.88 -3.39 -29.01
N LYS A 138 -5.87 -3.78 -29.79
CA LYS A 138 -5.62 -5.16 -30.23
C LYS A 138 -4.20 -5.59 -29.91
N LEU A 139 -3.99 -6.88 -29.69
CA LEU A 139 -2.68 -7.48 -29.50
C LEU A 139 -2.44 -8.55 -30.57
N GLU A 140 -1.26 -8.48 -31.21
CA GLU A 140 -0.75 -9.48 -32.13
C GLU A 140 0.22 -10.40 -31.38
N TYR A 141 -0.02 -11.70 -31.49
CA TYR A 141 0.76 -12.70 -30.78
C TYR A 141 0.92 -13.98 -31.60
N THR A 142 1.89 -14.81 -31.22
CA THR A 142 2.10 -16.15 -31.75
C THR A 142 2.09 -17.20 -30.65
N LEU A 143 1.59 -18.39 -30.97
CA LEU A 143 1.67 -19.56 -30.10
C LEU A 143 2.21 -20.73 -30.89
N ASP A 144 3.16 -21.45 -30.30
CA ASP A 144 3.69 -22.69 -30.85
C ASP A 144 3.98 -23.66 -29.71
N TYR A 145 3.83 -24.96 -29.96
CA TYR A 145 4.12 -25.99 -28.97
C TYR A 145 5.18 -26.95 -29.49
N ASN A 146 6.33 -26.95 -28.84
CA ASN A 146 7.40 -27.90 -29.11
C ASN A 146 7.13 -29.20 -28.34
N PHE A 147 6.68 -30.22 -29.07
CA PHE A 147 6.40 -31.56 -28.55
C PHE A 147 7.65 -32.34 -28.13
N THR A 148 8.82 -32.03 -28.69
CA THR A 148 10.09 -32.68 -28.34
C THR A 148 10.58 -32.22 -26.97
N ASP A 149 10.50 -30.91 -26.71
CA ASP A 149 11.04 -30.30 -25.49
C ASP A 149 9.98 -30.01 -24.42
N ASN A 150 8.72 -30.37 -24.68
CA ASN A 150 7.56 -30.11 -23.83
C ASN A 150 7.42 -28.64 -23.42
N GLN A 151 7.38 -27.77 -24.42
CA GLN A 151 7.44 -26.32 -24.22
C GLN A 151 6.39 -25.59 -25.07
N LEU A 152 5.57 -24.77 -24.40
CA LEU A 152 4.74 -23.75 -25.04
C LEU A 152 5.60 -22.49 -25.25
N ILE A 153 5.66 -22.03 -26.49
CA ILE A 153 6.36 -20.85 -26.94
C ILE A 153 5.30 -19.77 -27.23
N VAL A 154 5.42 -18.63 -26.57
CA VAL A 154 4.48 -17.51 -26.69
C VAL A 154 5.24 -16.29 -27.20
N GLY A 155 4.92 -15.82 -28.41
CA GLY A 155 5.47 -14.61 -28.98
C GLY A 155 4.52 -13.43 -28.79
N ILE A 156 5.03 -12.32 -28.26
CA ILE A 156 4.32 -11.04 -28.17
C ILE A 156 4.94 -10.10 -29.20
N LEU A 157 4.19 -9.81 -30.27
CA LEU A 157 4.72 -9.08 -31.42
C LEU A 157 4.49 -7.58 -31.27
N GLN A 158 3.25 -7.14 -31.31
CA GLN A 158 2.89 -5.72 -31.22
C GLN A 158 1.45 -5.54 -30.75
N ALA A 159 1.12 -4.33 -30.32
CA ALA A 159 -0.27 -3.93 -30.07
C ALA A 159 -0.64 -2.73 -30.96
N GLN A 160 -1.94 -2.54 -31.18
CA GLN A 160 -2.48 -1.46 -32.01
C GLN A 160 -3.63 -0.76 -31.28
N ASP A 161 -3.70 0.56 -31.48
CA ASP A 161 -4.79 1.41 -31.01
C ASP A 161 -5.09 1.29 -29.51
N LEU A 162 -4.03 1.21 -28.68
CA LEU A 162 -4.19 1.21 -27.23
C LEU A 162 -4.75 2.56 -26.74
N PRO A 163 -5.61 2.59 -25.70
CA PRO A 163 -6.08 3.82 -25.11
C PRO A 163 -4.94 4.57 -24.41
N ALA A 164 -5.03 5.90 -24.42
CA ALA A 164 -4.14 6.77 -23.67
C ALA A 164 -4.54 6.83 -22.19
N MET A 165 -3.71 6.25 -21.33
CA MET A 165 -3.91 6.22 -19.88
C MET A 165 -3.24 7.40 -19.17
N ASP A 166 -2.13 7.90 -19.72
CA ASP A 166 -1.45 9.07 -19.16
C ASP A 166 -2.16 10.39 -19.47
N LEU A 167 -1.98 11.36 -18.56
CA LEU A 167 -2.35 12.77 -18.76
C LEU A 167 -1.69 13.41 -20.01
N GLY A 168 -0.64 12.77 -20.54
CA GLY A 168 0.07 13.19 -21.75
C GLY A 168 -0.61 12.80 -23.07
N GLY A 169 -1.70 12.02 -23.02
CA GLY A 169 -2.37 11.52 -24.23
C GLY A 169 -1.67 10.33 -24.88
N THR A 170 -0.82 9.63 -24.13
CA THR A 170 -0.13 8.40 -24.54
C THR A 170 -0.24 7.35 -23.44
N SER A 171 0.39 6.19 -23.63
CA SER A 171 0.61 5.17 -22.60
C SER A 171 2.06 4.68 -22.71
N ASP A 172 2.60 4.12 -21.65
CA ASP A 172 3.87 3.40 -21.56
C ASP A 172 3.61 1.88 -21.49
N PRO A 173 3.10 1.22 -22.58
CA PRO A 173 2.61 -0.15 -22.49
C PRO A 173 3.70 -1.22 -22.28
N TYR A 174 3.34 -2.26 -21.55
CA TYR A 174 4.03 -3.55 -21.49
C TYR A 174 3.04 -4.69 -21.27
N VAL A 175 3.44 -5.92 -21.61
CA VAL A 175 2.57 -7.11 -21.53
C VAL A 175 3.09 -8.06 -20.46
N LYS A 176 2.21 -8.44 -19.53
CA LYS A 176 2.43 -9.57 -18.62
C LYS A 176 1.86 -10.85 -19.25
N VAL A 177 2.64 -11.92 -19.21
CA VAL A 177 2.30 -13.23 -19.78
C VAL A 177 2.39 -14.29 -18.67
N TYR A 178 1.29 -15.00 -18.40
CA TYR A 178 1.23 -16.02 -17.36
C TYR A 178 0.14 -17.07 -17.64
N MET A 179 0.21 -18.20 -16.93
CA MET A 179 -0.77 -19.29 -17.04
C MET A 179 -1.71 -19.28 -15.83
N LEU A 180 -2.98 -19.65 -16.03
CA LEU A 180 -3.90 -19.99 -14.94
C LEU A 180 -4.07 -21.51 -14.86
N PRO A 181 -4.18 -22.09 -13.65
CA PRO A 181 -4.30 -21.40 -12.35
C PRO A 181 -2.97 -20.93 -11.74
N ASP A 182 -1.82 -21.32 -12.28
CA ASP A 182 -0.51 -20.99 -11.70
C ASP A 182 -0.04 -19.55 -11.99
N LYS A 183 -0.45 -18.62 -11.13
CA LYS A 183 -0.03 -17.21 -11.20
C LYS A 183 1.42 -16.96 -10.76
N LYS A 184 2.19 -17.98 -10.33
CA LYS A 184 3.55 -17.74 -9.79
C LYS A 184 4.55 -17.37 -10.87
N LYS A 185 4.48 -18.03 -12.02
CA LYS A 185 5.41 -17.78 -13.14
C LYS A 185 4.81 -16.75 -14.09
N LYS A 186 5.28 -15.50 -13.96
CA LYS A 186 4.91 -14.37 -14.82
C LYS A 186 6.13 -13.92 -15.62
N PHE A 187 5.94 -13.65 -16.90
CA PHE A 187 6.90 -12.95 -17.74
C PHE A 187 6.39 -11.56 -18.07
N GLU A 188 7.29 -10.62 -18.32
CA GLU A 188 6.95 -9.26 -18.70
C GLU A 188 7.79 -8.85 -19.90
N THR A 189 7.17 -8.17 -20.86
CA THR A 189 7.91 -7.50 -21.93
C THR A 189 8.61 -6.26 -21.41
N LYS A 190 9.52 -5.69 -22.20
CA LYS A 190 10.03 -4.34 -21.98
C LYS A 190 8.90 -3.32 -22.12
N VAL A 191 9.02 -2.26 -21.33
CA VAL A 191 8.12 -1.10 -21.38
C VAL A 191 8.43 -0.26 -22.60
N GLN A 192 7.42 -0.01 -23.43
CA GLN A 192 7.50 0.86 -24.60
C GLN A 192 6.94 2.23 -24.24
N ARG A 193 7.79 3.26 -24.17
CA ARG A 193 7.35 4.57 -23.65
C ARG A 193 6.57 5.39 -24.67
N LYS A 194 5.49 6.02 -24.23
CA LYS A 194 4.66 6.98 -24.96
C LYS A 194 4.23 6.46 -26.33
N ASN A 195 3.78 5.22 -26.38
CA ASN A 195 3.45 4.53 -27.62
C ASN A 195 2.11 3.81 -27.51
N LEU A 196 1.15 4.14 -28.38
CA LEU A 196 -0.16 3.48 -28.43
C LEU A 196 -0.20 2.30 -29.43
N CYS A 197 0.86 2.16 -30.24
CA CYS A 197 1.07 1.03 -31.15
C CYS A 197 2.46 0.41 -30.90
N PRO A 198 2.71 -0.15 -29.70
CA PRO A 198 4.01 -0.67 -29.33
C PRO A 198 4.40 -1.92 -30.14
N VAL A 199 5.68 -2.02 -30.49
CA VAL A 199 6.29 -3.24 -31.04
C VAL A 199 7.20 -3.83 -29.96
N PHE A 200 6.90 -5.05 -29.54
CA PHE A 200 7.62 -5.79 -28.50
C PHE A 200 8.63 -6.76 -29.12
N ASN A 201 8.15 -7.66 -29.99
CA ASN A 201 8.93 -8.77 -30.59
C ASN A 201 9.70 -9.58 -29.53
N GLU A 202 9.00 -10.01 -28.49
CA GLU A 202 9.56 -10.81 -27.38
C GLU A 202 8.92 -12.19 -27.31
N THR A 203 9.72 -13.21 -27.00
CA THR A 203 9.27 -14.60 -26.94
C THR A 203 9.50 -15.19 -25.55
N PHE A 204 8.49 -15.85 -25.01
CA PHE A 204 8.49 -16.46 -23.69
C PHE A 204 8.24 -17.97 -23.78
N ILE A 205 8.86 -18.73 -22.87
CA ILE A 205 8.83 -20.19 -22.88
C ILE A 205 8.27 -20.73 -21.56
N PHE A 206 7.20 -21.51 -21.67
CA PHE A 206 6.60 -22.27 -20.57
C PHE A 206 6.92 -23.76 -20.74
N LYS A 207 7.68 -24.32 -19.80
CA LYS A 207 7.99 -25.76 -19.73
C LYS A 207 6.81 -26.49 -19.08
N ILE A 208 5.80 -26.83 -19.87
CA ILE A 208 4.56 -27.46 -19.41
C ILE A 208 4.30 -28.66 -20.32
N PRO A 209 4.16 -29.89 -19.77
CA PRO A 209 3.78 -31.06 -20.54
C PRO A 209 2.42 -30.90 -21.24
N TYR A 210 2.28 -31.42 -22.46
CA TYR A 210 1.07 -31.26 -23.27
C TYR A 210 -0.18 -31.80 -22.56
N THR A 211 -0.02 -32.89 -21.80
CA THR A 211 -1.09 -33.51 -21.00
C THR A 211 -1.64 -32.61 -19.90
N GLU A 212 -0.84 -31.67 -19.39
CA GLU A 212 -1.24 -30.74 -18.34
C GLU A 212 -1.77 -29.41 -18.91
N LEU A 213 -1.59 -29.19 -20.21
CA LEU A 213 -1.89 -27.92 -20.85
C LEU A 213 -3.40 -27.70 -21.00
N GLY A 214 -4.18 -28.74 -21.30
CA GLY A 214 -5.62 -28.64 -21.56
C GLY A 214 -6.45 -28.08 -20.39
N GLY A 215 -5.97 -28.19 -19.15
CA GLY A 215 -6.62 -27.61 -17.97
C GLY A 215 -6.25 -26.15 -17.69
N GLN A 216 -5.39 -25.54 -18.51
CA GLN A 216 -4.82 -24.23 -18.25
C GLN A 216 -5.35 -23.16 -19.21
N THR A 217 -5.17 -21.90 -18.81
CA THR A 217 -5.52 -20.73 -19.61
C THR A 217 -4.32 -19.80 -19.70
N LEU A 218 -3.85 -19.49 -20.91
CA LEU A 218 -2.84 -18.47 -21.12
C LEU A 218 -3.48 -17.09 -20.98
N VAL A 219 -2.83 -16.20 -20.25
CA VAL A 219 -3.28 -14.82 -20.06
C VAL A 219 -2.22 -13.87 -20.56
N LEU A 220 -2.62 -13.00 -21.49
CA LEU A 220 -1.84 -11.89 -22.01
C LEU A 220 -2.49 -10.60 -21.50
N GLN A 221 -1.85 -9.88 -20.59
CA GLN A 221 -2.42 -8.70 -19.95
C GLN A 221 -1.56 -7.48 -20.22
N VAL A 222 -2.14 -6.46 -20.86
CA VAL A 222 -1.47 -5.22 -21.24
C VAL A 222 -1.64 -4.20 -20.13
N PHE A 223 -0.54 -3.63 -19.67
CA PHE A 223 -0.47 -2.61 -18.62
C PHE A 223 0.12 -1.32 -19.15
N ASP A 224 -0.30 -0.20 -18.58
CA ASP A 224 0.36 1.09 -18.66
C ASP A 224 1.34 1.26 -17.48
N PHE A 225 2.61 1.51 -17.79
CA PHE A 225 3.64 1.68 -16.77
C PHE A 225 3.59 3.07 -16.14
N ASP A 226 3.51 3.11 -14.81
CA ASP A 226 3.44 4.35 -14.04
C ASP A 226 4.66 4.49 -13.11
N ARG A 227 5.48 5.53 -13.31
CA ARG A 227 6.71 5.71 -12.51
C ARG A 227 6.44 5.96 -11.01
N PHE A 228 5.33 6.60 -10.68
CA PHE A 228 5.02 7.06 -9.32
C PHE A 228 3.63 6.64 -8.84
N GLY A 229 3.07 5.59 -9.44
CA GLY A 229 1.71 5.12 -9.22
C GLY A 229 1.60 3.60 -9.41
N LYS A 230 0.38 3.09 -9.23
CA LYS A 230 0.06 1.71 -9.61
C LYS A 230 -0.13 1.68 -11.11
N HIS A 231 0.43 0.67 -11.77
CA HIS A 231 0.27 0.48 -13.20
C HIS A 231 -1.19 0.18 -13.54
N ASP A 232 -1.72 0.85 -14.55
CA ASP A 232 -3.11 0.70 -14.97
C ASP A 232 -3.24 -0.47 -15.96
N VAL A 233 -4.24 -1.33 -15.75
CA VAL A 233 -4.55 -2.39 -16.72
C VAL A 233 -5.25 -1.75 -17.91
N ILE A 234 -4.67 -1.91 -19.10
CA ILE A 234 -5.28 -1.46 -20.36
C ILE A 234 -6.32 -2.48 -20.83
N GLY A 235 -5.95 -3.76 -20.85
CA GLY A 235 -6.84 -4.84 -21.28
C GLY A 235 -6.15 -6.19 -21.22
N GLU A 236 -6.91 -7.24 -21.48
CA GLU A 236 -6.40 -8.61 -21.43
C GLU A 236 -6.98 -9.51 -22.52
N ILE A 237 -6.27 -10.61 -22.77
CA ILE A 237 -6.69 -11.74 -23.58
C ILE A 237 -6.50 -13.01 -22.75
N LYS A 238 -7.58 -13.78 -22.58
CA LYS A 238 -7.57 -15.11 -21.95
C LYS A 238 -7.79 -16.16 -23.03
N ILE A 239 -6.90 -17.14 -23.11
CA ILE A 239 -6.93 -18.20 -24.13
C ILE A 239 -6.96 -19.54 -23.39
N PRO A 240 -8.12 -20.21 -23.32
CA PRO A 240 -8.20 -21.57 -22.80
C PRO A 240 -7.40 -22.50 -23.72
N MET A 241 -6.40 -23.21 -23.19
CA MET A 241 -5.53 -24.02 -24.03
C MET A 241 -6.24 -25.24 -24.64
N ASN A 242 -7.38 -25.66 -24.08
CA ASN A 242 -8.24 -26.70 -24.67
C ASN A 242 -9.05 -26.21 -25.88
N SER A 243 -9.07 -24.90 -26.16
CA SER A 243 -9.86 -24.32 -27.26
C SER A 243 -9.03 -24.07 -28.52
N ILE A 244 -7.72 -24.32 -28.47
CA ILE A 244 -6.79 -24.05 -29.56
C ILE A 244 -6.13 -25.34 -30.04
N ASP A 245 -5.90 -25.43 -31.36
CA ASP A 245 -5.12 -26.50 -31.96
C ASP A 245 -3.66 -26.07 -32.09
N LEU A 246 -2.79 -26.69 -31.29
CA LEU A 246 -1.35 -26.42 -31.27
C LEU A 246 -0.56 -27.35 -32.21
N ALA A 247 -1.24 -28.10 -33.10
CA ALA A 247 -0.58 -28.90 -34.11
C ALA A 247 0.17 -28.05 -35.15
N GLN A 248 -0.18 -26.77 -35.28
CA GLN A 248 0.50 -25.79 -36.13
C GLN A 248 0.73 -24.48 -35.34
N PRO A 249 1.79 -23.72 -35.66
CA PRO A 249 1.99 -22.39 -35.08
C PRO A 249 0.80 -21.48 -35.38
N ILE A 250 0.29 -20.83 -34.34
CA ILE A 250 -0.79 -19.84 -34.41
C ILE A 250 -0.16 -18.46 -34.51
N HIS A 251 -0.72 -17.60 -35.35
CA HIS A 251 -0.39 -16.18 -35.46
C HIS A 251 -1.68 -15.40 -35.70
N GLU A 252 -2.09 -14.58 -34.74
CA GLU A 252 -3.36 -13.85 -34.83
C GLU A 252 -3.33 -12.47 -34.15
N TYR A 253 -4.27 -11.63 -34.57
CA TYR A 253 -4.69 -10.43 -33.84
C TYR A 253 -5.93 -10.73 -33.03
N LYS A 254 -5.94 -10.27 -31.78
CA LYS A 254 -7.11 -10.37 -30.93
C LYS A 254 -7.41 -9.06 -30.21
N ASP A 255 -8.68 -8.71 -30.16
CA ASP A 255 -9.14 -7.53 -29.45
C ASP A 255 -8.94 -7.72 -27.94
N LEU A 256 -8.43 -6.68 -27.28
CA LEU A 256 -8.31 -6.66 -25.84
C LEU A 256 -9.69 -6.45 -25.22
N VAL A 257 -10.00 -7.24 -24.19
CA VAL A 257 -11.18 -7.02 -23.36
C VAL A 257 -10.79 -6.24 -22.10
N GLY A 258 -11.75 -5.51 -21.53
CA GLY A 258 -11.54 -4.75 -20.29
C GLY A 258 -10.94 -5.66 -19.21
N GLY A 259 -9.72 -5.34 -18.80
CA GLY A 259 -8.98 -6.20 -17.90
C GLY A 259 -9.52 -6.09 -16.47
N GLU A 260 -9.70 -7.23 -15.82
CA GLU A 260 -9.92 -7.23 -14.38
C GLU A 260 -8.69 -6.60 -13.73
N LYS A 261 -8.88 -5.48 -13.01
CA LYS A 261 -7.82 -4.91 -12.18
C LYS A 261 -7.28 -6.03 -11.33
N GLU A 262 -5.97 -6.33 -11.44
CA GLU A 262 -5.30 -7.41 -10.71
C GLU A 262 -5.82 -7.39 -9.26
N GLU A 263 -6.69 -8.34 -8.90
CA GLU A 263 -7.23 -8.45 -7.55
C GLU A 263 -5.99 -8.62 -6.68
N GLN A 264 -5.71 -7.63 -5.82
CA GLN A 264 -4.64 -7.75 -4.84
C GLN A 264 -4.82 -9.10 -4.15
N GLU A 265 -3.76 -9.90 -4.10
CA GLU A 265 -3.78 -11.16 -3.38
C GLU A 265 -4.32 -10.88 -1.97
N LYS A 266 -5.48 -11.43 -1.65
CA LYS A 266 -6.14 -11.20 -0.36
C LYS A 266 -5.28 -11.89 0.70
N LEU A 267 -4.56 -11.09 1.49
CA LEU A 267 -3.69 -11.58 2.57
C LEU A 267 -4.48 -12.06 3.80
N GLY A 268 -5.77 -11.77 3.83
CA GLY A 268 -6.72 -12.11 4.89
C GLY A 268 -7.20 -10.89 5.67
N ASP A 269 -8.13 -11.14 6.60
CA ASP A 269 -8.68 -10.11 7.49
C ASP A 269 -8.42 -10.48 8.95
N ILE A 270 -8.26 -9.47 9.81
CA ILE A 270 -8.08 -9.63 11.26
C ILE A 270 -9.11 -8.80 12.03
N CYS A 271 -9.77 -9.42 13.01
CA CYS A 271 -10.68 -8.75 13.93
C CYS A 271 -9.93 -8.30 15.19
N ILE A 272 -10.02 -7.00 15.47
CA ILE A 272 -9.33 -6.35 16.58
C ILE A 272 -10.35 -5.60 17.40
N SER A 273 -10.31 -5.76 18.73
CA SER A 273 -11.09 -4.96 19.67
C SER A 273 -10.21 -3.96 20.40
N LEU A 274 -10.58 -2.69 20.33
CA LEU A 274 -9.91 -1.59 21.02
C LEU A 274 -10.77 -1.01 22.13
N ARG A 275 -10.14 -0.75 23.28
CA ARG A 275 -10.79 -0.08 24.41
C ARG A 275 -9.82 0.90 25.06
N TYR A 276 -10.25 2.15 25.20
CA TYR A 276 -9.49 3.15 25.92
C TYR A 276 -10.23 3.64 27.18
N VAL A 277 -9.52 3.73 28.30
CA VAL A 277 -10.00 4.28 29.57
C VAL A 277 -9.17 5.54 29.89
N PRO A 278 -9.68 6.75 29.62
CA PRO A 278 -8.91 7.98 29.79
C PRO A 278 -8.44 8.22 31.23
N THR A 279 -9.30 7.97 32.22
CA THR A 279 -9.00 8.21 33.65
C THR A 279 -7.84 7.37 34.17
N ALA A 280 -7.68 6.15 33.66
CA ALA A 280 -6.58 5.26 34.01
C ALA A 280 -5.42 5.31 33.00
N GLY A 281 -5.55 6.12 31.94
CA GLY A 281 -4.63 6.11 30.80
C GLY A 281 -4.39 4.71 30.24
N LYS A 282 -5.43 3.86 30.13
CA LYS A 282 -5.27 2.45 29.77
C LYS A 282 -5.86 2.15 28.40
N LEU A 283 -5.00 1.76 27.46
CA LEU A 283 -5.37 1.21 26.16
C LEU A 283 -5.31 -0.31 26.20
N THR A 284 -6.39 -0.98 25.86
CA THR A 284 -6.45 -2.44 25.69
C THR A 284 -6.67 -2.77 24.22
N VAL A 285 -5.80 -3.61 23.67
CA VAL A 285 -5.87 -4.16 22.33
C VAL A 285 -6.13 -5.66 22.45
N ASN A 286 -7.32 -6.11 22.08
CA ASN A 286 -7.66 -7.53 22.01
C ASN A 286 -7.55 -8.00 20.55
N ILE A 287 -6.66 -8.97 20.32
CA ILE A 287 -6.56 -9.69 19.06
C ILE A 287 -7.54 -10.85 19.14
N MET A 288 -8.66 -10.75 18.41
CA MET A 288 -9.76 -11.70 18.53
C MET A 288 -9.54 -12.91 17.64
N GLU A 289 -9.55 -12.71 16.33
CA GLU A 289 -9.42 -13.77 15.33
C GLU A 289 -8.96 -13.20 13.99
N ALA A 290 -8.51 -14.07 13.09
CA ALA A 290 -8.28 -13.74 11.69
C ALA A 290 -8.96 -14.77 10.79
N LYS A 291 -9.21 -14.40 9.54
CA LYS A 291 -9.85 -15.28 8.55
C LYS A 291 -9.23 -15.11 7.17
N ASN A 292 -9.34 -16.16 6.38
CA ASN A 292 -8.87 -16.21 4.99
C ASN A 292 -7.40 -15.75 4.85
N LEU A 293 -6.55 -16.12 5.80
CA LEU A 293 -5.13 -15.80 5.73
C LEU A 293 -4.49 -16.45 4.49
N LYS A 294 -3.50 -15.78 3.92
CA LYS A 294 -2.67 -16.36 2.85
C LYS A 294 -1.85 -17.54 3.40
N LYS A 295 -1.89 -18.66 2.70
CA LYS A 295 -1.05 -19.83 2.95
C LYS A 295 0.41 -19.53 2.59
N MET A 296 1.35 -19.77 3.51
CA MET A 296 2.79 -19.61 3.25
C MET A 296 3.55 -20.94 3.18
N ASP A 297 3.13 -21.98 3.91
CA ASP A 297 3.87 -23.25 3.98
C ASP A 297 3.73 -24.12 2.72
N VAL A 298 4.84 -24.70 2.27
CA VAL A 298 4.84 -25.73 1.22
C VAL A 298 4.41 -27.06 1.82
N GLY A 299 3.16 -27.46 1.57
CA GLY A 299 2.60 -28.74 2.04
C GLY A 299 1.74 -28.66 3.31
N GLY A 300 1.65 -27.48 3.95
CA GLY A 300 0.77 -27.18 5.09
C GLY A 300 -0.21 -26.04 4.78
N LEU A 301 -0.87 -25.47 5.79
CA LEU A 301 -1.55 -24.18 5.69
C LEU A 301 -0.58 -23.06 6.10
N SER A 302 -0.81 -22.47 7.27
CA SER A 302 0.08 -21.53 7.95
C SER A 302 -0.05 -21.76 9.45
N ASP A 303 0.96 -21.35 10.20
CA ASP A 303 1.07 -21.33 11.65
C ASP A 303 0.97 -19.89 12.21
N PRO A 304 -0.18 -19.20 12.09
CA PRO A 304 -0.26 -17.78 12.35
C PRO A 304 -0.02 -17.38 13.82
N PHE A 305 0.72 -16.28 14.01
CA PHE A 305 0.74 -15.49 15.25
C PHE A 305 0.75 -14.00 14.94
N VAL A 306 0.29 -13.18 15.89
CA VAL A 306 0.14 -11.74 15.69
C VAL A 306 1.14 -10.99 16.56
N LYS A 307 1.87 -10.05 15.93
CA LYS A 307 2.79 -9.13 16.58
C LYS A 307 2.14 -7.75 16.67
N VAL A 308 1.94 -7.26 17.89
CA VAL A 308 1.40 -5.92 18.16
C VAL A 308 2.54 -5.00 18.59
N VAL A 309 2.77 -3.91 17.84
CA VAL A 309 3.79 -2.91 18.13
C VAL A 309 3.11 -1.57 18.38
N LEU A 310 3.34 -1.01 19.55
CA LEU A 310 2.92 0.35 19.89
C LEU A 310 4.02 1.33 19.53
N GLN A 311 3.68 2.39 18.83
CA GLN A 311 4.62 3.41 18.34
C GLN A 311 4.08 4.81 18.63
N HIS A 312 4.97 5.75 18.93
CA HIS A 312 4.63 7.15 19.17
C HIS A 312 5.67 8.04 18.48
N ASN A 313 5.22 8.96 17.62
CA ASN A 313 6.10 9.78 16.78
C ASN A 313 7.21 8.98 16.06
N GLY A 314 6.84 7.87 15.44
CA GLY A 314 7.82 7.04 14.72
C GLY A 314 8.70 6.16 15.61
N LYS A 315 8.70 6.32 16.94
CA LYS A 315 9.51 5.51 17.86
C LYS A 315 8.70 4.35 18.45
N ARG A 316 9.22 3.12 18.34
CA ARG A 316 8.59 1.92 18.92
C ARG A 316 8.69 1.98 20.45
N LEU A 317 7.54 1.88 21.13
CA LEU A 317 7.43 1.93 22.59
C LEU A 317 7.40 0.54 23.22
N LYS A 318 6.46 -0.29 22.78
CA LYS A 318 6.21 -1.63 23.35
C LYS A 318 5.88 -2.61 22.23
N LYS A 319 6.26 -3.87 22.42
CA LYS A 319 5.96 -4.98 21.51
C LYS A 319 5.40 -6.15 22.29
N LYS A 320 4.32 -6.74 21.78
CA LYS A 320 3.68 -7.94 22.30
C LYS A 320 3.41 -8.91 21.15
N LYS A 321 3.21 -10.19 21.48
CA LYS A 321 2.88 -11.24 20.52
C LYS A 321 1.81 -12.14 21.12
N THR A 322 0.96 -12.71 20.28
CA THR A 322 0.01 -13.76 20.66
C THR A 322 0.70 -15.13 20.75
N SER A 323 -0.04 -16.15 21.16
CA SER A 323 0.33 -17.54 20.90
C SER A 323 0.32 -17.83 19.40
N VAL A 324 1.07 -18.86 19.00
CA VAL A 324 1.00 -19.43 17.64
C VAL A 324 -0.22 -20.35 17.56
N LYS A 325 -0.94 -20.33 16.43
CA LYS A 325 -2.01 -21.29 16.12
C LYS A 325 -1.53 -22.13 14.94
N GLN A 326 -1.46 -23.44 15.11
CA GLN A 326 -0.84 -24.31 14.12
C GLN A 326 -1.82 -24.67 12.99
N ASN A 327 -1.32 -24.75 11.76
CA ASN A 327 -1.97 -25.27 10.56
C ASN A 327 -3.41 -24.76 10.36
N THR A 328 -3.60 -23.43 10.33
CA THR A 328 -4.91 -22.80 10.13
C THR A 328 -4.82 -21.47 9.39
N LEU A 329 -5.79 -21.19 8.52
CA LEU A 329 -5.97 -19.88 7.87
C LEU A 329 -7.06 -19.03 8.55
N ASN A 330 -7.70 -19.57 9.59
CA ASN A 330 -8.77 -18.91 10.35
C ASN A 330 -8.51 -19.01 11.86
N PRO A 331 -7.39 -18.45 12.36
CA PRO A 331 -7.01 -18.59 13.77
C PRO A 331 -7.92 -17.79 14.71
N TYR A 332 -8.28 -18.40 15.83
CA TYR A 332 -8.92 -17.75 16.98
C TYR A 332 -7.89 -17.54 18.11
N PHE A 333 -7.67 -16.29 18.49
CA PHE A 333 -6.69 -15.90 19.52
C PHE A 333 -7.38 -15.49 20.83
N ASN A 334 -8.23 -14.47 20.78
CA ASN A 334 -8.84 -13.78 21.91
C ASN A 334 -7.84 -13.39 23.01
N GLU A 335 -6.71 -12.81 22.60
CA GLU A 335 -5.62 -12.41 23.50
C GLU A 335 -5.58 -10.89 23.67
N SER A 336 -5.58 -10.42 24.92
CA SER A 336 -5.64 -8.99 25.26
C SER A 336 -4.30 -8.45 25.76
N PHE A 337 -3.86 -7.35 25.15
CA PHE A 337 -2.67 -6.60 25.54
C PHE A 337 -3.06 -5.24 26.11
N SER A 338 -2.56 -4.92 27.30
CA SER A 338 -2.80 -3.61 27.94
C SER A 338 -1.56 -2.73 27.92
N PHE A 339 -1.77 -1.46 27.63
CA PHE A 339 -0.74 -0.43 27.56
C PHE A 339 -1.18 0.79 28.37
N GLU A 340 -0.27 1.30 29.21
CA GLU A 340 -0.44 2.55 29.92
C GLU A 340 0.00 3.71 29.03
N ILE A 341 -0.97 4.49 28.55
CA ILE A 341 -0.85 5.60 27.62
C ILE A 341 -1.69 6.77 28.14
N PRO A 342 -1.07 7.85 28.63
CA PRO A 342 -1.76 9.07 29.01
C PRO A 342 -2.57 9.64 27.84
N PHE A 343 -3.71 10.28 28.14
CA PHE A 343 -4.58 10.83 27.10
C PHE A 343 -3.87 11.87 26.22
N SER A 344 -2.91 12.62 26.78
CA SER A 344 -2.11 13.60 26.05
C SER A 344 -1.26 12.99 24.91
N GLN A 345 -0.96 11.69 24.95
CA GLN A 345 -0.16 10.99 23.94
C GLN A 345 -1.01 10.23 22.92
N ILE A 346 -2.31 10.05 23.16
CA ILE A 346 -3.17 9.16 22.37
C ILE A 346 -3.28 9.59 20.90
N GLN A 347 -3.22 10.90 20.64
CA GLN A 347 -3.40 11.47 19.30
C GLN A 347 -2.23 11.18 18.36
N LYS A 348 -1.04 10.89 18.90
CA LYS A 348 0.19 10.62 18.13
C LYS A 348 0.62 9.16 18.20
N LEU A 349 -0.26 8.31 18.74
CA LEU A 349 -0.02 6.89 18.92
C LEU A 349 -0.41 6.11 17.67
N GLN A 350 0.37 5.09 17.35
CA GLN A 350 0.12 4.12 16.29
C GLN A 350 0.17 2.73 16.89
N VAL A 351 -0.79 1.89 16.53
CA VAL A 351 -0.80 0.46 16.82
C VAL A 351 -0.56 -0.26 15.50
N LEU A 352 0.63 -0.85 15.35
CA LEU A 352 0.94 -1.71 14.21
C LEU A 352 0.60 -3.15 14.56
N ILE A 353 -0.16 -3.81 13.70
CA ILE A 353 -0.52 -5.22 13.83
C ILE A 353 0.01 -5.96 12.61
N THR A 354 0.92 -6.89 12.82
CA THR A 354 1.46 -7.75 11.75
C THR A 354 1.13 -9.21 12.07
N VAL A 355 0.52 -9.91 11.13
CA VAL A 355 0.30 -11.36 11.18
C VAL A 355 1.50 -12.03 10.53
N TYR A 356 2.11 -12.97 11.24
CA TYR A 356 3.24 -13.76 10.77
C TYR A 356 2.84 -15.22 10.65
N ASP A 357 3.46 -15.92 9.71
CA ASP A 357 3.57 -17.36 9.72
C ASP A 357 4.75 -17.78 10.60
N TYR A 358 4.59 -18.84 11.38
CA TYR A 358 5.66 -19.35 12.24
C TYR A 358 6.36 -20.53 11.59
N ASP A 359 7.60 -20.31 11.18
CA ASP A 359 8.45 -21.36 10.64
C ASP A 359 9.31 -21.99 11.75
N LYS A 360 9.22 -23.32 11.89
CA LYS A 360 10.07 -24.08 12.83
C LYS A 360 11.55 -24.01 12.45
N LEU A 361 11.84 -23.87 11.16
CA LEU A 361 13.18 -23.78 10.61
C LEU A 361 13.24 -22.58 9.67
N GLY A 362 13.95 -21.51 10.09
CA GLY A 362 14.10 -20.29 9.29
C GLY A 362 13.58 -19.03 9.98
N SER A 363 13.30 -18.01 9.18
CA SER A 363 12.73 -16.75 9.63
C SER A 363 11.23 -16.74 9.40
N ASN A 364 10.46 -16.37 10.43
CA ASN A 364 9.01 -16.18 10.34
C ASN A 364 8.64 -15.18 9.24
N ASP A 365 7.81 -15.61 8.29
CA ASP A 365 7.37 -14.77 7.17
C ASP A 365 6.16 -13.90 7.51
N PRO A 366 6.15 -12.60 7.16
CA PRO A 366 4.97 -11.76 7.33
C PRO A 366 3.89 -12.15 6.32
N ILE A 367 2.71 -12.52 6.82
CA ILE A 367 1.52 -12.76 5.97
C ILE A 367 0.93 -11.41 5.54
N GLY A 368 0.83 -10.47 6.47
CA GLY A 368 0.29 -9.14 6.19
C GLY A 368 0.22 -8.25 7.41
N LYS A 369 -0.05 -6.97 7.17
CA LYS A 369 0.04 -5.91 8.17
C LYS A 369 -1.11 -4.92 8.05
N CYS A 370 -1.50 -4.35 9.17
CA CYS A 370 -2.37 -3.17 9.22
C CYS A 370 -1.92 -2.25 10.35
N TRP A 371 -2.39 -1.00 10.33
CA TRP A 371 -2.16 -0.06 11.43
C TRP A 371 -3.40 0.75 11.77
N ILE A 372 -3.48 1.13 13.04
CA ILE A 372 -4.60 1.88 13.62
C ILE A 372 -4.02 3.05 14.40
N GLY A 373 -4.67 4.22 14.35
CA GLY A 373 -4.25 5.41 15.06
C GLY A 373 -3.68 6.50 14.16
N TYR A 374 -2.65 7.20 14.63
CA TYR A 374 -2.11 8.38 13.96
C TYR A 374 -1.63 8.09 12.53
N GLY A 375 -2.08 8.91 11.57
CA GLY A 375 -1.75 8.75 10.16
C GLY A 375 -2.45 7.57 9.47
N ALA A 376 -3.33 6.83 10.16
CA ALA A 376 -4.17 5.84 9.51
C ALA A 376 -5.25 6.50 8.63
N SER A 377 -5.71 5.76 7.63
CA SER A 377 -6.83 6.16 6.77
C SER A 377 -7.90 5.06 6.77
N GLY A 378 -9.07 5.37 6.19
CA GLY A 378 -10.17 4.40 6.05
C GLY A 378 -10.58 3.75 7.38
N VAL A 379 -10.60 2.43 7.41
CA VAL A 379 -11.06 1.63 8.57
C VAL A 379 -10.17 1.81 9.80
N GLY A 380 -8.84 1.97 9.62
CA GLY A 380 -7.92 2.22 10.72
C GLY A 380 -8.21 3.54 11.44
N LEU A 381 -8.50 4.60 10.69
CA LEU A 381 -8.91 5.89 11.27
C LEU A 381 -10.26 5.78 11.97
N ARG A 382 -11.25 5.22 11.28
CA ARG A 382 -12.61 5.07 11.81
C ARG A 382 -12.62 4.29 13.11
N HIS A 383 -11.93 3.14 13.16
CA HIS A 383 -11.88 2.31 14.36
C HIS A 383 -11.23 3.05 15.54
N TRP A 384 -10.17 3.83 15.29
CA TRP A 384 -9.54 4.66 16.32
C TRP A 384 -10.48 5.77 16.82
N SER A 385 -11.16 6.46 15.91
CA SER A 385 -12.15 7.48 16.23
C SER A 385 -13.32 6.90 17.05
N ASP A 386 -13.85 5.74 16.65
CA ASP A 386 -14.95 5.07 17.34
C ASP A 386 -14.53 4.64 18.76
N MET A 387 -13.30 4.14 18.94
CA MET A 387 -12.75 3.83 20.26
C MET A 387 -12.68 5.08 21.16
N LEU A 388 -12.22 6.21 20.63
CA LEU A 388 -12.12 7.46 21.39
C LEU A 388 -13.49 8.08 21.70
N ALA A 389 -14.44 7.97 20.79
CA ALA A 389 -15.82 8.43 20.97
C ALA A 389 -16.60 7.60 21.99
N ASN A 390 -16.21 6.33 22.20
CA ASN A 390 -16.86 5.39 23.11
C ASN A 390 -15.94 5.00 24.29
N PRO A 391 -15.57 5.95 25.17
CA PRO A 391 -14.63 5.67 26.25
C PRO A 391 -15.15 4.56 27.16
N ARG A 392 -14.25 3.68 27.62
CA ARG A 392 -14.52 2.51 28.47
C ARG A 392 -15.34 1.40 27.83
N ARG A 393 -15.75 1.51 26.56
CA ARG A 393 -16.40 0.42 25.82
C ARG A 393 -15.41 -0.17 24.81
N PRO A 394 -15.32 -1.51 24.71
CA PRO A 394 -14.59 -2.13 23.62
C PRO A 394 -15.35 -1.91 22.29
N VAL A 395 -14.60 -1.56 21.25
CA VAL A 395 -15.09 -1.48 19.87
C VAL A 395 -14.32 -2.54 19.08
N ALA A 396 -15.04 -3.48 18.47
CA ALA A 396 -14.45 -4.52 17.63
C ALA A 396 -14.63 -4.17 16.16
N GLN A 397 -13.58 -4.37 15.35
CA GLN A 397 -13.62 -4.07 13.93
C GLN A 397 -12.68 -5.00 13.15
N TRP A 398 -13.15 -5.41 11.96
CA TRP A 398 -12.34 -6.14 10.98
C TRP A 398 -11.42 -5.19 10.19
N HIS A 399 -10.17 -5.61 9.98
CA HIS A 399 -9.18 -4.91 9.16
C HIS A 399 -8.64 -5.86 8.10
N THR A 400 -8.66 -5.44 6.85
CA THR A 400 -8.01 -6.18 5.76
C THR A 400 -6.50 -5.98 5.82
N LEU A 401 -5.76 -7.09 5.75
CA LEU A 401 -4.31 -7.06 5.77
C LEU A 401 -3.76 -6.53 4.44
N GLN A 402 -2.66 -5.78 4.52
CA GLN A 402 -1.93 -5.22 3.40
C GLN A 402 -0.49 -5.75 3.42
N PRO A 403 0.23 -5.71 2.28
CA PRO A 403 1.65 -6.09 2.26
C PRO A 403 2.46 -5.26 3.27
N GLU A 404 3.42 -5.88 3.97
CA GLU A 404 4.17 -5.21 5.03
C GLU A 404 4.95 -4.00 4.48
N GLU A 405 5.48 -4.11 3.27
CA GLU A 405 6.27 -3.07 2.60
C GLU A 405 5.41 -1.85 2.26
N GLU A 406 4.16 -2.06 1.82
CA GLU A 406 3.23 -0.98 1.48
C GLU A 406 2.83 -0.21 2.74
N VAL A 407 2.53 -0.91 3.83
CA VAL A 407 2.24 -0.28 5.13
C VAL A 407 3.45 0.50 5.65
N ASP A 408 4.65 -0.09 5.57
CA ASP A 408 5.86 0.58 6.04
C ASP A 408 6.24 1.79 5.18
N ALA A 409 5.97 1.76 3.87
CA ALA A 409 6.09 2.91 3.00
C ALA A 409 5.09 4.02 3.38
N ALA A 410 3.83 3.65 3.64
CA ALA A 410 2.80 4.59 4.06
C ALA A 410 3.13 5.26 5.41
N LEU A 411 3.70 4.52 6.36
CA LEU A 411 4.12 5.05 7.66
C LEU A 411 5.30 6.03 7.57
N LYS A 412 6.14 5.92 6.53
CA LYS A 412 7.27 6.84 6.27
C LYS A 412 6.88 8.06 5.45
N ALA A 413 5.76 8.01 4.74
CA ALA A 413 5.30 9.12 3.92
C ALA A 413 4.92 10.33 4.79
N PRO A 414 5.24 11.57 4.38
CA PRO A 414 4.81 12.75 5.09
C PRO A 414 3.27 12.82 5.09
N ILE A 415 2.70 12.93 6.28
CA ILE A 415 1.24 13.09 6.47
C ILE A 415 0.87 14.44 5.85
N ARG A 416 0.05 14.39 4.79
CA ARG A 416 -0.36 15.57 4.00
C ARG A 416 -1.32 16.48 4.74
#